data_AF-A0A970VF43-F1
#
_entry.id   AF-A0A970VF43-F1
#
_cell.length_a   1.000
_cell.length_b   1.000
_cell.length_c   1.000
_cell.angle_alpha   90.00
_cell.angle_beta   90.00
_cell.angle_gamma   90.00
#
_symmetry.space_group_name_H-M   'P 1'
#
loop_
_entity.id
_entity.type
_entity.pdbx_description
1 polymer ?
#
loop_
_entity_poly.entity_id
_entity_poly.type
_entity_poly.pdbx_seq_one_letter_code
_entity_poly.pdbx_strand_id
1 'polypeptide(L)'
;MAENKRDMERAELHRTIWNIANDLRGSVDGWDFKQYVLGMLFYRYISENLTNFINKGEREAGDPDFDYAKMSDEEAIQAKDDLVATKGFFILPSELFENVRKRAPHDKNLNETLEKIFKNIEASAIGTPSEKNFKGLFDDIDVNSNKLGNTVEERNKKLVRLLNAIGDMQLGDYQNNSIDAFGDAYEFLMTMYASSAGKSGGEFFTPQEVSELLARITVVGKKDVNKVYDPACGSGSLLLQFAKILGKENVRLGFFGQEINLTTYNLCRINMWLHDIDYDRFDIALGDTLTNPKHWDDEPFEAIVSNPPYSVKWEGDSNPILI
;
A
#
# COMPACT_ATOMS: atom_id res chain seq x y z
N MET A 1 -8.42 8.78 -28.35
CA MET A 1 -7.40 7.77 -28.74
C MET A 1 -6.47 7.40 -27.58
N ALA A 2 -5.94 8.35 -26.79
CA ALA A 2 -5.12 8.04 -25.61
C ALA A 2 -5.91 7.45 -24.41
N GLU A 3 -7.17 7.82 -24.25
CA GLU A 3 -8.08 7.31 -23.20
C GLU A 3 -8.40 5.82 -23.41
N ASN A 4 -8.83 5.44 -24.62
CA ASN A 4 -9.00 4.02 -25.01
C ASN A 4 -7.75 3.15 -24.82
N LYS A 5 -6.54 3.72 -24.97
CA LYS A 5 -5.29 2.96 -24.77
C LYS A 5 -5.05 2.67 -23.28
N ARG A 6 -5.26 3.66 -22.41
CA ARG A 6 -5.17 3.48 -20.95
C ARG A 6 -6.20 2.51 -20.41
N ASP A 7 -7.44 2.56 -20.91
CA ASP A 7 -8.48 1.63 -20.49
C ASP A 7 -8.19 0.19 -20.93
N MET A 8 -7.58 0.01 -22.11
CA MET A 8 -7.12 -1.31 -22.57
C MET A 8 -5.94 -1.83 -21.74
N GLU A 9 -4.95 -0.99 -21.44
CA GLU A 9 -3.82 -1.34 -20.57
C GLU A 9 -4.29 -1.70 -19.15
N ARG A 10 -5.23 -0.92 -18.59
CA ARG A 10 -5.89 -1.24 -17.31
C ARG A 10 -6.64 -2.56 -17.38
N ALA A 11 -7.44 -2.80 -18.42
CA ALA A 11 -8.18 -4.05 -18.58
C ALA A 11 -7.25 -5.28 -18.74
N GLU A 12 -6.13 -5.14 -19.43
CA GLU A 12 -5.12 -6.19 -19.58
C GLU A 12 -4.39 -6.46 -18.27
N LEU A 13 -4.03 -5.41 -17.53
CA LEU A 13 -3.48 -5.50 -16.19
C LEU A 13 -4.45 -6.20 -15.25
N HIS A 14 -5.71 -5.78 -15.25
CA HIS A 14 -6.80 -6.38 -14.46
C HIS A 14 -6.97 -7.87 -14.78
N ARG A 15 -6.93 -8.25 -16.06
CA ARG A 15 -7.03 -9.65 -16.50
C ARG A 15 -5.82 -10.46 -16.06
N THR A 16 -4.61 -9.91 -16.18
CA THR A 16 -3.37 -10.56 -15.77
C THR A 16 -3.37 -10.82 -14.28
N ILE A 17 -3.72 -9.81 -13.50
CA ILE A 17 -3.89 -9.89 -12.06
C ILE A 17 -4.92 -10.95 -11.67
N TRP A 18 -6.09 -10.98 -12.33
CA TRP A 18 -7.14 -11.96 -12.05
C TRP A 18 -6.69 -13.40 -12.34
N ASN A 19 -5.99 -13.61 -13.47
CA ASN A 19 -5.43 -14.92 -13.81
C ASN A 19 -4.41 -15.37 -12.77
N ILE A 20 -3.50 -14.48 -12.37
CA ILE A 20 -2.52 -14.75 -11.31
C ILE A 20 -3.22 -15.15 -10.00
N ALA A 21 -4.23 -14.37 -9.60
CA ALA A 21 -4.99 -14.67 -8.39
C ALA A 21 -5.67 -16.04 -8.48
N ASN A 22 -6.27 -16.41 -9.62
CA ASN A 22 -6.91 -17.72 -9.79
C ASN A 22 -5.92 -18.88 -9.84
N ASP A 23 -4.82 -18.73 -10.58
CA ASP A 23 -3.80 -19.77 -10.77
C ASP A 23 -3.06 -20.08 -9.46
N LEU A 24 -2.91 -19.08 -8.60
CA LEU A 24 -2.22 -19.22 -7.32
C LEU A 24 -3.15 -19.52 -6.14
N ARG A 25 -4.43 -19.15 -6.22
CA ARG A 25 -5.44 -19.40 -5.18
C ARG A 25 -5.50 -20.88 -4.84
N GLY A 26 -5.59 -21.77 -5.84
CA GLY A 26 -5.63 -23.22 -5.59
C GLY A 26 -6.67 -23.60 -4.52
N SER A 27 -6.22 -24.15 -3.38
CA SER A 27 -7.05 -24.52 -2.22
C SER A 27 -7.17 -23.44 -1.14
N VAL A 28 -6.56 -22.26 -1.32
CA VAL A 28 -6.61 -21.14 -0.38
C VAL A 28 -7.85 -20.31 -0.64
N ASP A 29 -8.51 -19.85 0.41
CA ASP A 29 -9.62 -18.93 0.24
C ASP A 29 -9.17 -17.64 -0.45
N GLY A 30 -10.01 -17.11 -1.34
CA GLY A 30 -9.68 -15.92 -2.11
C GLY A 30 -9.39 -14.70 -1.25
N TRP A 31 -10.04 -14.60 -0.09
CA TRP A 31 -9.84 -13.53 0.87
C TRP A 31 -8.48 -13.62 1.55
N ASP A 32 -8.05 -14.81 1.96
CA ASP A 32 -6.72 -15.02 2.56
C ASP A 32 -5.61 -14.75 1.54
N PHE A 33 -5.82 -15.16 0.29
CA PHE A 33 -4.81 -14.98 -0.75
C PHE A 33 -4.56 -13.50 -1.09
N LYS A 34 -5.55 -12.62 -0.86
CA LYS A 34 -5.43 -11.17 -1.06
C LYS A 34 -4.23 -10.59 -0.33
N GLN A 35 -4.00 -10.95 0.93
CA GLN A 35 -2.93 -10.37 1.74
C GLN A 35 -1.55 -10.63 1.12
N TYR A 36 -1.33 -11.84 0.58
CA TYR A 36 -0.08 -12.17 -0.12
C TYR A 36 0.11 -11.37 -1.41
N VAL A 37 -0.94 -11.25 -2.23
CA VAL A 37 -0.86 -10.50 -3.50
C VAL A 37 -0.61 -9.02 -3.24
N LEU A 38 -1.42 -8.40 -2.38
CA LEU A 38 -1.30 -6.98 -2.04
C LEU A 38 0.03 -6.67 -1.36
N GLY A 39 0.46 -7.53 -0.45
CA GLY A 39 1.73 -7.40 0.25
C GLY A 39 2.96 -7.54 -0.64
N MET A 40 2.95 -8.50 -1.57
CA MET A 40 4.05 -8.64 -2.54
C MET A 40 4.05 -7.51 -3.57
N LEU A 41 2.87 -7.01 -3.97
CA LEU A 41 2.77 -5.84 -4.83
C LEU A 41 3.33 -4.59 -4.14
N PHE A 42 3.01 -4.40 -2.85
CA PHE A 42 3.57 -3.32 -2.04
C PHE A 42 5.10 -3.45 -1.90
N TYR A 43 5.60 -4.64 -1.59
CA TYR A 43 7.04 -4.91 -1.52
C TYR A 43 7.77 -4.61 -2.84
N ARG A 44 7.17 -4.99 -3.99
CA ARG A 44 7.67 -4.61 -5.32
C ARG A 44 7.72 -3.09 -5.47
N TYR A 45 6.63 -2.39 -5.14
CA TYR A 45 6.53 -0.95 -5.26
C TYR A 45 7.63 -0.23 -4.45
N ILE A 46 7.78 -0.53 -3.16
CA ILE A 46 8.77 0.16 -2.32
C ILE A 46 10.21 -0.15 -2.74
N SER A 47 10.46 -1.37 -3.26
CA SER A 47 11.77 -1.74 -3.83
C SER A 47 12.07 -0.91 -5.08
N GLU A 48 11.12 -0.81 -6.02
CA GLU A 48 11.30 -0.02 -7.23
C GLU A 48 11.36 1.48 -6.93
N ASN A 49 10.54 1.99 -6.01
CA ASN A 49 10.52 3.40 -5.61
C ASN A 49 11.88 3.82 -5.03
N LEU A 50 12.45 3.02 -4.11
CA LEU A 50 13.75 3.29 -3.51
C LEU A 50 14.87 3.21 -4.55
N THR A 51 14.93 2.13 -5.33
CA THR A 51 15.95 1.96 -6.38
C THR A 51 15.91 3.08 -7.40
N ASN A 52 14.71 3.47 -7.86
CA ASN A 52 14.55 4.55 -8.83
C ASN A 52 14.97 5.90 -8.26
N PHE A 53 14.66 6.17 -7.00
CA PHE A 53 15.05 7.40 -6.32
C PHE A 53 16.58 7.52 -6.23
N ILE A 54 17.26 6.47 -5.76
CA ILE A 54 18.72 6.46 -5.61
C ILE A 54 19.39 6.53 -6.99
N ASN A 55 18.98 5.69 -7.93
CA ASN A 55 19.53 5.68 -9.28
C ASN A 55 19.39 7.03 -9.99
N LYS A 56 18.24 7.70 -9.82
CA LYS A 56 18.04 9.03 -10.38
C LYS A 56 19.01 10.04 -9.76
N GLY A 57 19.14 10.06 -8.43
CA GLY A 57 20.03 10.97 -7.72
C GLY A 57 21.50 10.81 -8.12
N GLU A 58 22.01 9.58 -8.15
CA GLU A 58 23.42 9.29 -8.51
C GLU A 58 23.71 9.60 -9.99
N ARG A 59 22.78 9.30 -10.89
CA ARG A 59 22.91 9.62 -12.31
C ARG A 59 22.90 11.12 -12.57
N GLU A 60 22.08 11.87 -11.84
CA GLU A 60 22.06 13.35 -11.87
C GLU A 60 23.34 13.95 -11.26
N ALA A 61 23.95 13.27 -10.29
CA ALA A 61 25.21 13.67 -9.65
C ALA A 61 26.47 13.36 -10.49
N GLY A 62 26.34 12.56 -11.56
CA GLY A 62 27.40 12.35 -12.55
C GLY A 62 27.84 10.90 -12.77
N ASP A 63 27.15 9.92 -12.18
CA ASP A 63 27.37 8.49 -12.47
C ASP A 63 26.21 7.91 -13.31
N PRO A 64 26.25 8.06 -14.66
CA PRO A 64 25.14 7.70 -15.54
C PRO A 64 24.82 6.20 -15.55
N ASP A 65 25.78 5.35 -15.18
CA ASP A 65 25.64 3.89 -15.19
C ASP A 65 25.33 3.32 -13.80
N PHE A 66 25.14 4.17 -12.78
CA PHE A 66 24.83 3.75 -11.42
C PHE A 66 23.56 2.88 -11.36
N ASP A 67 23.65 1.81 -10.58
CA ASP A 67 22.57 0.87 -10.35
C ASP A 67 22.62 0.32 -8.91
N TYR A 68 21.78 0.87 -8.05
CA TYR A 68 21.65 0.50 -6.64
C TYR A 68 21.46 -1.01 -6.44
N ALA A 69 20.75 -1.68 -7.35
CA ALA A 69 20.50 -3.11 -7.25
C ALA A 69 21.73 -3.98 -7.48
N LYS A 70 22.83 -3.40 -7.99
CA LYS A 70 24.13 -4.08 -8.17
C LYS A 70 25.15 -3.73 -7.10
N MET A 71 24.82 -2.81 -6.20
CA MET A 71 25.68 -2.42 -5.08
C MET A 71 25.78 -3.55 -4.05
N SER A 72 26.86 -3.58 -3.28
CA SER A 72 26.95 -4.48 -2.12
C SER A 72 26.12 -3.96 -0.94
N ASP A 73 25.64 -4.87 -0.10
CA ASP A 73 24.89 -4.51 1.11
C ASP A 73 25.78 -3.71 2.09
N GLU A 74 27.08 -4.01 2.13
CA GLU A 74 28.07 -3.35 2.98
C GLU A 74 28.31 -1.87 2.62
N GLU A 75 28.19 -1.53 1.34
CA GLU A 75 28.28 -0.14 0.89
C GLU A 75 26.93 0.55 1.09
N ALA A 76 25.83 -0.11 0.71
CA ALA A 76 24.49 0.47 0.77
C ALA A 76 24.06 0.83 2.20
N ILE A 77 24.46 0.05 3.20
CA ILE A 77 24.08 0.30 4.61
C ILE A 77 24.59 1.65 5.13
N GLN A 78 25.63 2.22 4.52
CA GLN A 78 26.18 3.52 4.91
C GLN A 78 25.21 4.67 4.62
N ALA A 79 24.35 4.51 3.62
CA ALA A 79 23.33 5.51 3.25
C ALA A 79 22.00 5.31 3.99
N LYS A 80 21.90 4.34 4.91
CA LYS A 80 20.64 3.96 5.56
C LYS A 80 19.96 5.15 6.23
N ASP A 81 20.68 5.89 7.08
CA ASP A 81 20.08 6.95 7.90
C ASP A 81 19.52 8.09 7.02
N ASP A 82 20.26 8.50 5.98
CA ASP A 82 19.84 9.53 5.04
C ASP A 82 18.64 9.09 4.20
N LEU A 83 18.63 7.83 3.76
CA LEU A 83 17.52 7.26 2.99
C LEU A 83 16.26 7.08 3.85
N VAL A 84 16.39 6.66 5.11
CA VAL A 84 15.24 6.59 6.03
C VAL A 84 14.69 7.99 6.31
N ALA A 85 15.55 8.99 6.51
CA ALA A 85 15.08 10.37 6.69
C ALA A 85 14.32 10.89 5.46
N THR A 86 14.76 10.51 4.26
CA THR A 86 14.19 11.01 3.00
C THR A 86 12.95 10.23 2.54
N LYS A 87 12.99 8.90 2.60
CA LYS A 87 11.95 8.00 2.06
C LYS A 87 11.12 7.32 3.14
N GLY A 88 11.53 7.38 4.40
CA GLY A 88 10.85 6.77 5.53
C GLY A 88 11.19 5.29 5.78
N PHE A 89 11.96 4.65 4.91
CA PHE A 89 12.38 3.26 5.02
C PHE A 89 13.69 3.00 4.27
N PHE A 90 14.26 1.81 4.45
CA PHE A 90 15.45 1.36 3.75
C PHE A 90 15.36 -0.14 3.41
N ILE A 91 15.87 -0.51 2.24
CA ILE A 91 15.92 -1.89 1.74
C ILE A 91 17.32 -2.13 1.19
N LEU A 92 18.00 -3.17 1.64
CA LEU A 92 19.32 -3.53 1.12
C LEU A 92 19.23 -4.01 -0.34
N PRO A 93 20.30 -3.82 -1.16
CA PRO A 93 20.35 -4.35 -2.52
C PRO A 93 19.99 -5.84 -2.62
N SER A 94 20.50 -6.69 -1.73
CA SER A 94 20.17 -8.13 -1.71
C SER A 94 18.71 -8.45 -1.36
N GLU A 95 18.03 -7.48 -0.74
CA GLU A 95 16.65 -7.53 -0.27
C GLU A 95 15.68 -6.80 -1.21
N LEU A 96 16.15 -6.24 -2.32
CA LEU A 96 15.27 -5.66 -3.33
C LEU A 96 14.44 -6.75 -4.03
N PHE A 97 13.18 -6.44 -4.33
CA PHE A 97 12.25 -7.35 -4.99
C PHE A 97 12.86 -8.05 -6.21
N GLU A 98 13.55 -7.32 -7.09
CA GLU A 98 14.14 -7.90 -8.29
C GLU A 98 15.24 -8.94 -7.99
N ASN A 99 16.05 -8.69 -6.96
CA ASN A 99 17.18 -9.55 -6.59
C ASN A 99 16.69 -10.78 -5.84
N VAL A 100 15.69 -10.60 -4.98
CA VAL A 100 14.98 -11.70 -4.33
C VAL A 100 14.27 -12.57 -5.37
N ARG A 101 13.55 -11.98 -6.32
CA ARG A 101 12.88 -12.70 -7.41
C ARG A 101 13.88 -13.52 -8.25
N LYS A 102 15.03 -12.94 -8.61
CA LYS A 102 16.09 -13.65 -9.39
C LYS A 102 16.61 -14.89 -8.65
N ARG A 103 16.82 -14.82 -7.34
CA ARG A 103 17.35 -15.94 -6.53
C ARG A 103 16.28 -16.90 -6.00
N ALA A 104 15.02 -16.48 -5.96
CA ALA A 104 13.90 -17.22 -5.36
C ALA A 104 13.78 -18.70 -5.82
N PRO A 105 13.97 -19.07 -7.10
CA PRO A 105 13.90 -20.47 -7.53
C PRO A 105 14.96 -21.39 -6.90
N HIS A 106 16.04 -20.82 -6.36
CA HIS A 106 17.16 -21.55 -5.78
C HIS A 106 17.24 -21.41 -4.25
N ASP A 107 16.37 -20.58 -3.67
CA ASP A 107 16.28 -20.38 -2.22
C ASP A 107 15.35 -21.43 -1.59
N LYS A 108 15.95 -22.41 -0.91
CA LYS A 108 15.21 -23.49 -0.24
C LYS A 108 14.40 -23.00 0.96
N ASN A 109 14.73 -21.83 1.51
CA ASN A 109 14.10 -21.22 2.68
C ASN A 109 13.53 -19.83 2.33
N LEU A 110 13.00 -19.67 1.11
CA LEU A 110 12.47 -18.40 0.62
C LEU A 110 11.45 -17.75 1.57
N ASN A 111 10.59 -18.54 2.20
CA ASN A 111 9.68 -18.10 3.26
C ASN A 111 10.41 -17.37 4.40
N GLU A 112 11.49 -17.93 4.93
CA GLU A 112 12.28 -17.31 6.01
C GLU A 112 13.03 -16.07 5.50
N THR A 113 13.54 -16.12 4.28
CA THR A 113 14.18 -14.97 3.62
C THR A 113 13.22 -13.79 3.50
N LEU A 114 12.01 -14.03 3.01
CA LEU A 114 10.96 -13.00 2.88
C LEU A 114 10.51 -12.46 4.24
N GLU A 115 10.30 -13.35 5.22
CA GLU A 115 9.96 -12.95 6.59
C GLU A 115 11.02 -12.02 7.18
N LYS A 116 12.30 -12.35 6.99
CA LYS A 116 13.43 -11.53 7.44
C LYS A 116 13.44 -10.17 6.72
N ILE A 117 13.24 -10.16 5.41
CA ILE A 117 13.20 -8.91 4.63
C ILE A 117 12.09 -8.00 5.14
N PHE A 118 10.87 -8.51 5.31
CA PHE A 118 9.75 -7.71 5.81
C PHE A 118 10.06 -7.12 7.20
N LYS A 119 10.63 -7.92 8.10
CA LYS A 119 11.09 -7.43 9.40
C LYS A 119 12.18 -6.37 9.28
N ASN A 120 13.12 -6.52 8.35
CA ASN A 120 14.20 -5.55 8.13
C ASN A 120 13.67 -4.23 7.58
N ILE A 121 12.69 -4.26 6.68
CA ILE A 121 12.02 -3.07 6.15
C ILE A 121 11.30 -2.33 7.27
N GLU A 122 10.52 -3.01 8.11
CA GLU A 122 9.86 -2.37 9.26
C GLU A 122 10.87 -1.86 10.28
N ALA A 123 11.93 -2.63 10.56
CA ALA A 123 12.98 -2.25 11.50
C ALA A 123 13.82 -1.06 11.02
N SER A 124 13.82 -0.76 9.71
CA SER A 124 14.53 0.39 9.16
C SER A 124 13.95 1.73 9.65
N ALA A 125 12.65 1.76 9.97
CA ALA A 125 11.94 2.95 10.40
C ALA A 125 11.82 3.09 11.94
N ILE A 126 12.30 2.12 12.72
CA ILE A 126 12.18 2.17 14.18
C ILE A 126 12.96 3.37 14.74
N GLY A 127 12.31 4.16 15.61
CA GLY A 127 12.91 5.34 16.22
C GLY A 127 12.97 6.58 15.32
N THR A 128 12.40 6.53 14.10
CA THR A 128 12.32 7.67 13.19
C THR A 128 10.88 8.20 13.08
N PRO A 129 10.65 9.39 12.50
CA PRO A 129 9.30 9.93 12.30
C PRO A 129 8.37 9.02 11.48
N SER A 130 8.93 8.16 10.63
CA SER A 130 8.19 7.23 9.77
C SER A 130 7.87 5.89 10.45
N GLU A 131 8.28 5.65 11.71
CA GLU A 131 8.04 4.37 12.41
C GLU A 131 6.56 3.96 12.33
N LYS A 132 5.67 4.91 12.68
CA LYS A 132 4.22 4.68 12.68
C LYS A 132 3.67 4.36 11.29
N ASN A 133 4.38 4.76 10.23
CA ASN A 133 3.97 4.57 8.84
C ASN A 133 4.44 3.21 8.30
N PHE A 134 5.44 2.54 8.90
CA PHE A 134 5.92 1.20 8.49
C PHE A 134 5.63 0.05 9.45
N LYS A 135 5.53 0.33 10.76
CA LYS A 135 5.33 -0.71 11.77
C LYS A 135 4.07 -1.53 11.50
N GLY A 136 4.22 -2.85 11.45
CA GLY A 136 3.16 -3.84 11.27
C GLY A 136 2.50 -3.84 9.90
N LEU A 137 3.10 -3.22 8.87
CA LEU A 137 2.55 -3.23 7.51
C LEU A 137 2.58 -4.62 6.87
N PHE A 138 3.53 -5.47 7.25
CA PHE A 138 3.69 -6.82 6.69
C PHE A 138 3.17 -7.92 7.62
N ASP A 139 2.64 -7.59 8.80
CA ASP A 139 2.12 -8.54 9.79
C ASP A 139 1.00 -9.44 9.24
N ASP A 140 0.22 -8.92 8.28
CA ASP A 140 -0.86 -9.65 7.62
C ASP A 140 -0.34 -10.71 6.61
N ILE A 141 0.96 -10.75 6.30
CA ILE A 141 1.57 -11.67 5.32
C ILE A 141 2.29 -12.82 6.04
N ASP A 142 1.56 -13.88 6.39
CA ASP A 142 2.16 -15.08 6.96
C ASP A 142 2.74 -16.01 5.87
N VAL A 143 4.01 -15.77 5.51
CA VAL A 143 4.77 -16.60 4.54
C VAL A 143 5.04 -18.03 5.02
N ASN A 144 4.78 -18.33 6.30
CA ASN A 144 4.91 -19.65 6.90
C ASN A 144 3.56 -20.37 7.04
N SER A 145 2.47 -19.77 6.57
CA SER A 145 1.12 -20.32 6.74
C SER A 145 0.96 -21.68 6.06
N ASN A 146 0.22 -22.57 6.73
CA ASN A 146 -0.24 -23.83 6.13
C ASN A 146 -1.17 -23.61 4.93
N LYS A 147 -1.75 -22.41 4.79
CA LYS A 147 -2.53 -22.02 3.60
C LYS A 147 -1.65 -22.01 2.34
N LEU A 148 -0.39 -21.58 2.45
CA LEU A 148 0.56 -21.60 1.33
C LEU A 148 1.03 -23.02 0.98
N GLY A 149 0.96 -23.97 1.90
CA GLY A 149 1.39 -25.34 1.68
C GLY A 149 1.69 -26.04 2.99
N ASN A 150 1.61 -27.37 3.01
CA ASN A 150 1.85 -28.16 4.22
C ASN A 150 3.34 -28.36 4.48
N THR A 151 4.19 -28.20 3.47
CA THR A 151 5.65 -28.29 3.58
C THR A 151 6.33 -26.99 3.18
N VAL A 152 7.55 -26.76 3.67
CA VAL A 152 8.37 -25.60 3.28
C VAL A 152 8.58 -25.54 1.76
N GLU A 153 8.79 -26.69 1.12
CA GLU A 153 8.95 -26.79 -0.33
C GLU A 153 7.69 -26.34 -1.08
N GLU A 154 6.50 -26.77 -0.65
CA GLU A 154 5.24 -26.36 -1.27
C GLU A 154 4.99 -24.87 -1.11
N ARG A 155 5.24 -24.32 0.09
CA ARG A 155 5.11 -22.88 0.37
C ARG A 155 6.04 -22.09 -0.53
N ASN A 156 7.32 -22.47 -0.59
CA ASN A 156 8.33 -21.78 -1.38
C ASN A 156 8.03 -21.87 -2.88
N LYS A 157 7.50 -23.00 -3.37
CA LYS A 157 7.03 -23.11 -4.75
C LYS A 157 5.89 -22.13 -5.06
N LYS A 158 4.93 -21.92 -4.14
CA LYS A 158 3.88 -20.91 -4.32
C LYS A 158 4.44 -19.49 -4.24
N LEU A 159 5.34 -19.20 -3.30
CA LEU A 159 5.98 -17.89 -3.15
C LEU A 159 6.81 -17.51 -4.38
N VAL A 160 7.57 -18.45 -4.96
CA VAL A 160 8.28 -18.25 -6.25
C VAL A 160 7.30 -17.87 -7.36
N ARG A 161 6.18 -18.61 -7.47
CA ARG A 161 5.17 -18.29 -8.50
C ARG A 161 4.54 -16.93 -8.26
N LEU A 162 4.29 -16.55 -7.00
CA LEU A 162 3.75 -15.24 -6.64
C LEU A 162 4.73 -14.11 -6.97
N LEU A 163 6.01 -14.23 -6.62
CA LEU A 163 7.05 -13.27 -6.97
C LEU A 163 7.17 -13.10 -8.49
N ASN A 164 7.14 -14.20 -9.24
CA ASN A 164 7.19 -14.15 -10.70
C ASN A 164 5.95 -13.47 -11.27
N ALA A 165 4.77 -13.89 -10.83
CA ALA A 165 3.51 -13.33 -11.27
C ALA A 165 3.43 -11.82 -11.03
N ILE A 166 3.78 -11.36 -9.82
CA ILE A 166 3.82 -9.94 -9.47
C ILE A 166 4.90 -9.21 -10.27
N GLY A 167 6.07 -9.81 -10.47
CA GLY A 167 7.15 -9.22 -11.24
C GLY A 167 6.92 -9.19 -12.75
N ASP A 168 6.07 -10.06 -13.29
CA ASP A 168 5.70 -10.09 -14.71
C ASP A 168 4.57 -9.11 -15.05
N MET A 169 3.92 -8.52 -14.04
CA MET A 169 2.91 -7.49 -14.26
C MET A 169 3.52 -6.29 -14.97
N GLN A 170 2.94 -5.96 -16.12
CA GLN A 170 3.29 -4.81 -16.94
C GLN A 170 2.73 -3.53 -16.31
N LEU A 171 3.36 -3.06 -15.23
CA LEU A 171 3.02 -1.82 -14.54
C LEU A 171 3.71 -0.58 -15.14
N GLY A 172 4.31 -0.75 -16.33
CA GLY A 172 4.97 0.30 -17.13
C GLY A 172 6.43 0.55 -16.74
N ASP A 173 7.19 1.13 -17.68
CA ASP A 173 8.56 1.62 -17.46
C ASP A 173 8.58 3.14 -17.17
N TYR A 174 9.20 3.47 -16.04
CA TYR A 174 9.94 4.68 -15.67
C TYR A 174 9.32 6.10 -15.76
N GLN A 175 9.47 6.77 -14.61
CA GLN A 175 9.53 8.21 -14.34
C GLN A 175 8.27 9.06 -14.25
N ASN A 176 7.07 8.62 -14.65
CA ASN A 176 5.83 9.34 -14.27
C ASN A 176 4.54 8.48 -14.26
N ASN A 177 4.42 7.46 -15.10
CA ASN A 177 3.17 6.68 -15.23
C ASN A 177 3.08 5.43 -14.34
N SER A 178 4.18 5.01 -13.71
CA SER A 178 4.22 3.73 -12.97
C SER A 178 3.56 3.82 -11.59
N ILE A 179 3.65 4.97 -10.91
CA ILE A 179 3.03 5.20 -9.60
C ILE A 179 1.51 5.03 -9.71
N ASP A 180 0.89 5.72 -10.69
CA ASP A 180 -0.53 5.58 -10.97
C ASP A 180 -0.90 4.13 -11.29
N ALA A 181 -0.05 3.39 -12.00
CA ALA A 181 -0.30 1.99 -12.34
C ALA A 181 -0.29 1.06 -11.11
N PHE A 182 0.64 1.24 -10.16
CA PHE A 182 0.67 0.47 -8.91
C PHE A 182 -0.56 0.75 -8.04
N GLY A 183 -0.89 2.04 -7.85
CA GLY A 183 -2.09 2.45 -7.10
C GLY A 183 -3.38 1.92 -7.72
N ASP A 184 -3.55 2.07 -9.04
CA ASP A 184 -4.72 1.57 -9.76
C ASP A 184 -4.82 0.03 -9.71
N ALA A 185 -3.70 -0.69 -9.86
CA ALA A 185 -3.67 -2.14 -9.74
C ALA A 185 -4.14 -2.61 -8.36
N TYR A 186 -3.71 -1.88 -7.32
CA TYR A 186 -4.06 -2.16 -5.93
C TYR A 186 -5.53 -1.87 -5.64
N GLU A 187 -6.06 -0.72 -6.08
CA GLU A 187 -7.49 -0.39 -5.97
C GLU A 187 -8.38 -1.40 -6.69
N PHE A 188 -7.96 -1.83 -7.89
CA PHE A 188 -8.68 -2.86 -8.63
C PHE A 188 -8.67 -4.20 -7.89
N LEU A 189 -7.52 -4.63 -7.37
CA LEU A 189 -7.40 -5.84 -6.57
C LEU A 189 -8.31 -5.79 -5.34
N MET A 190 -8.28 -4.69 -4.60
CA MET A 190 -9.16 -4.49 -3.45
C MET A 190 -10.65 -4.59 -3.84
N THR A 191 -11.05 -3.93 -4.94
CA THR A 191 -12.43 -3.95 -5.45
C THR A 191 -12.86 -5.36 -5.86
N MET A 192 -11.98 -6.08 -6.56
CA MET A 192 -12.21 -7.47 -6.98
C MET A 192 -12.43 -8.38 -5.78
N TYR A 193 -11.56 -8.28 -4.76
CA TYR A 193 -11.68 -9.11 -3.57
C TYR A 193 -12.92 -8.76 -2.74
N ALA A 194 -13.24 -7.46 -2.60
CA ALA A 194 -14.47 -7.01 -1.94
C ALA A 194 -15.73 -7.58 -2.65
N SER A 195 -15.75 -7.53 -3.98
CA SER A 195 -16.85 -8.08 -4.80
C SER A 195 -16.95 -9.61 -4.68
N SER A 196 -15.82 -10.30 -4.53
CA SER A 196 -15.78 -11.77 -4.40
C SER A 196 -16.11 -12.29 -3.00
N ALA A 197 -15.97 -11.46 -1.96
CA ALA A 197 -16.18 -11.83 -0.56
C ALA A 197 -17.67 -11.87 -0.13
N GLY A 198 -18.61 -11.54 -1.03
CA GLY A 198 -20.05 -11.57 -0.74
C GLY A 198 -20.50 -10.47 0.24
N LYS A 199 -21.60 -10.72 0.96
CA LYS A 199 -22.33 -9.72 1.77
C LYS A 199 -21.48 -8.98 2.83
N SER A 200 -20.38 -9.56 3.29
CA SER A 200 -19.50 -8.97 4.32
C SER A 200 -18.35 -8.13 3.77
N GLY A 201 -18.01 -8.22 2.47
CA GLY A 201 -16.90 -7.46 1.87
C GLY A 201 -17.31 -6.10 1.29
N GLY A 202 -18.56 -5.98 0.82
CA GLY A 202 -19.10 -4.76 0.20
C GLY A 202 -19.44 -3.64 1.20
N GLU A 203 -19.53 -3.95 2.50
CA GLU A 203 -19.81 -2.96 3.55
C GLU A 203 -18.62 -2.03 3.83
N PHE A 204 -17.42 -2.39 3.36
CA PHE A 204 -16.16 -1.69 3.67
C PHE A 204 -15.54 -0.96 2.47
N PHE A 205 -16.18 -1.00 1.30
CA PHE A 205 -15.63 -0.39 0.08
C PHE A 205 -16.60 0.58 -0.56
N THR A 206 -16.18 1.84 -0.67
CA THR A 206 -16.93 2.88 -1.38
C THR A 206 -16.64 2.76 -2.88
N PRO A 207 -17.65 2.56 -3.75
CA PRO A 207 -17.43 2.56 -5.20
C PRO A 207 -16.71 3.81 -5.67
N GLN A 208 -15.88 3.68 -6.72
CA GLN A 208 -15.01 4.77 -7.17
C GLN A 208 -15.82 5.99 -7.61
N GLU A 209 -16.92 5.79 -8.33
CA GLU A 209 -17.78 6.86 -8.83
C GLU A 209 -18.45 7.63 -7.69
N VAL A 210 -18.83 6.93 -6.62
CA VAL A 210 -19.40 7.55 -5.41
C VAL A 210 -18.32 8.34 -4.67
N SER A 211 -17.12 7.78 -4.55
CA SER A 211 -15.99 8.42 -3.89
C SER A 211 -15.57 9.71 -4.61
N GLU A 212 -15.46 9.66 -5.94
CA GLU A 212 -15.14 10.82 -6.77
C GLU A 212 -16.23 11.89 -6.63
N LEU A 213 -17.50 11.52 -6.66
CA LEU A 213 -18.61 12.46 -6.49
C LEU A 213 -18.54 13.19 -5.14
N LEU A 214 -18.35 12.45 -4.04
CA LEU A 214 -18.24 13.02 -2.70
C LEU A 214 -17.05 13.99 -2.62
N ALA A 215 -15.87 13.58 -3.09
CA ALA A 215 -14.70 14.43 -3.10
C ALA A 215 -14.89 15.71 -3.93
N ARG A 216 -15.49 15.60 -5.13
CA ARG A 216 -15.82 16.76 -5.98
C ARG A 216 -16.77 17.74 -5.29
N ILE A 217 -17.79 17.24 -4.58
CA ILE A 217 -18.72 18.07 -3.80
C ILE A 217 -17.98 18.81 -2.68
N THR A 218 -17.09 18.12 -1.95
CA THR A 218 -16.34 18.71 -0.83
C THR A 218 -15.40 19.84 -1.27
N VAL A 219 -14.89 19.79 -2.51
CA VAL A 219 -13.91 20.75 -3.03
C VAL A 219 -14.48 21.72 -4.08
N VAL A 220 -15.81 21.84 -4.20
CA VAL A 220 -16.43 22.74 -5.19
C VAL A 220 -15.87 24.17 -5.04
N GLY A 221 -15.36 24.70 -6.16
CA GLY A 221 -14.79 26.05 -6.22
C GLY A 221 -13.41 26.19 -5.59
N LYS A 222 -12.81 25.10 -5.08
CA LYS A 222 -11.47 25.08 -4.50
C LYS A 222 -10.46 24.48 -5.49
N LYS A 223 -9.24 24.99 -5.45
CA LYS A 223 -8.09 24.45 -6.19
C LYS A 223 -7.10 23.72 -5.29
N ASP A 224 -7.22 23.95 -4.00
CA ASP A 224 -6.37 23.41 -2.95
C ASP A 224 -7.17 23.36 -1.64
N VAL A 225 -6.70 22.55 -0.70
CA VAL A 225 -7.22 22.48 0.67
C VAL A 225 -6.06 22.34 1.65
N ASN A 226 -6.26 22.71 2.92
CA ASN A 226 -5.25 22.49 3.95
C ASN A 226 -5.03 20.98 4.22
N LYS A 227 -6.00 20.28 4.80
CA LYS A 227 -6.01 18.89 5.25
C LYS A 227 -7.33 18.26 4.83
N VAL A 228 -7.27 16.98 4.52
CA VAL A 228 -8.43 16.14 4.27
C VAL A 228 -8.55 15.14 5.42
N TYR A 229 -9.75 14.94 5.96
CA TYR A 229 -10.01 13.98 7.03
C TYR A 229 -11.12 13.00 6.70
N ASP A 230 -10.92 11.72 7.07
CA ASP A 230 -11.95 10.68 7.09
C ASP A 230 -11.93 9.87 8.40
N PRO A 231 -12.92 10.04 9.31
CA PRO A 231 -12.95 9.38 10.62
C PRO A 231 -13.23 7.87 10.57
N ALA A 232 -13.62 7.33 9.40
CA ALA A 232 -13.85 5.91 9.17
C ALA A 232 -13.28 5.52 7.79
N CYS A 233 -11.97 5.70 7.64
CA CYS A 233 -11.33 5.83 6.33
C CYS A 233 -11.28 4.54 5.50
N GLY A 234 -11.56 3.37 6.10
CA GLY A 234 -11.48 2.10 5.39
C GLY A 234 -10.11 1.92 4.74
N SER A 235 -10.07 1.54 3.47
CA SER A 235 -8.83 1.40 2.68
C SER A 235 -8.21 2.72 2.21
N GLY A 236 -8.74 3.88 2.63
CA GLY A 236 -8.24 5.20 2.23
C GLY A 236 -8.58 5.62 0.80
N SER A 237 -9.35 4.82 0.05
CA SER A 237 -9.69 5.11 -1.35
C SER A 237 -10.44 6.44 -1.50
N LEU A 238 -11.26 6.82 -0.52
CA LEU A 238 -11.99 8.08 -0.53
C LEU A 238 -11.06 9.28 -0.26
N LEU A 239 -10.11 9.16 0.66
CA LEU A 239 -9.07 10.17 0.91
C LEU A 239 -8.24 10.44 -0.35
N LEU A 240 -7.85 9.38 -1.06
CA LEU A 240 -7.03 9.47 -2.26
C LEU A 240 -7.73 10.12 -3.46
N GLN A 241 -9.07 10.19 -3.48
CA GLN A 241 -9.78 10.96 -4.51
C GLN A 241 -9.40 12.43 -4.49
N PHE A 242 -9.06 12.99 -3.32
CA PHE A 242 -8.61 14.38 -3.23
C PHE A 242 -7.26 14.57 -3.90
N ALA A 243 -6.33 13.60 -3.79
CA ALA A 243 -5.08 13.61 -4.54
C ALA A 243 -5.33 13.53 -6.06
N LYS A 244 -6.27 12.67 -6.50
CA LYS A 244 -6.62 12.52 -7.92
C LYS A 244 -7.30 13.77 -8.52
N ILE A 245 -8.15 14.45 -7.75
CA ILE A 245 -8.92 15.61 -8.21
C ILE A 245 -8.13 16.92 -8.11
N LEU A 246 -7.44 17.15 -6.99
CA LEU A 246 -6.72 18.39 -6.74
C LEU A 246 -5.26 18.33 -7.15
N GLY A 247 -4.64 17.14 -7.16
CA GLY A 247 -3.17 16.98 -7.11
C GLY A 247 -2.70 16.85 -5.66
N LYS A 248 -1.79 15.90 -5.39
CA LYS A 248 -1.32 15.60 -4.02
C LYS A 248 -0.66 16.80 -3.34
N GLU A 249 -0.01 17.66 -4.13
CA GLU A 249 0.61 18.91 -3.69
C GLU A 249 -0.42 19.97 -3.25
N ASN A 250 -1.65 19.88 -3.77
CA ASN A 250 -2.74 20.81 -3.45
C ASN A 250 -3.56 20.38 -2.22
N VAL A 251 -3.23 19.22 -1.61
CA VAL A 251 -3.61 18.85 -0.24
C VAL A 251 -2.45 19.20 0.68
N ARG A 252 -2.38 20.46 1.12
CA ARG A 252 -1.15 21.12 1.58
C ARG A 252 -0.50 20.58 2.85
N LEU A 253 -1.27 20.02 3.77
CA LEU A 253 -0.81 19.53 5.07
C LEU A 253 -1.08 18.03 5.22
N GLY A 254 -1.64 17.38 4.21
CA GLY A 254 -1.76 15.92 4.14
C GLY A 254 -3.16 15.35 4.39
N PHE A 255 -3.18 14.02 4.46
CA PHE A 255 -4.36 13.17 4.55
C PHE A 255 -4.44 12.54 5.94
N PHE A 256 -5.57 12.70 6.60
CA PHE A 256 -5.79 12.22 7.95
C PHE A 256 -6.94 11.22 7.94
N GLY A 257 -6.83 10.14 8.70
CA GLY A 257 -7.91 9.19 8.77
C GLY A 257 -7.85 8.28 9.98
N GLN A 258 -8.98 7.71 10.35
CA GLN A 258 -9.07 6.77 11.46
C GLN A 258 -9.82 5.52 11.02
N GLU A 259 -9.32 4.35 11.42
CA GLU A 259 -9.90 3.05 11.10
C GLU A 259 -9.86 2.15 12.34
N ILE A 260 -10.94 1.41 12.58
CA ILE A 260 -11.08 0.53 13.76
C ILE A 260 -10.49 -0.86 13.51
N ASN A 261 -10.54 -1.34 12.26
CA ASN A 261 -10.09 -2.66 11.86
C ASN A 261 -8.60 -2.65 11.48
N LEU A 262 -7.76 -3.41 12.20
CA LEU A 262 -6.31 -3.46 12.00
C LEU A 262 -5.89 -3.80 10.56
N THR A 263 -6.50 -4.83 9.96
CA THR A 263 -6.17 -5.22 8.59
C THR A 263 -6.53 -4.11 7.59
N THR A 264 -7.69 -3.47 7.76
CA THR A 264 -8.12 -2.37 6.88
C THR A 264 -7.28 -1.10 7.07
N TYR A 265 -6.88 -0.84 8.31
CA TYR A 265 -5.90 0.20 8.67
C TYR A 265 -4.56 0.01 7.94
N ASN A 266 -4.04 -1.22 7.90
CA ASN A 266 -2.83 -1.54 7.15
C ASN A 266 -3.02 -1.37 5.64
N LEU A 267 -4.18 -1.79 5.09
CA LEU A 267 -4.52 -1.54 3.68
C LEU A 267 -4.52 -0.05 3.36
N CYS A 268 -5.09 0.79 4.23
CA CYS A 268 -5.09 2.25 4.05
C CYS A 268 -3.67 2.80 3.95
N ARG A 269 -2.80 2.43 4.89
CA ARG A 269 -1.40 2.90 4.91
C ARG A 269 -0.62 2.44 3.69
N ILE A 270 -0.77 1.18 3.27
CA ILE A 270 -0.18 0.67 2.02
C ILE A 270 -0.71 1.47 0.83
N ASN A 271 -2.01 1.74 0.79
CA ASN A 271 -2.64 2.46 -0.33
C ASN A 271 -2.11 3.89 -0.46
N MET A 272 -1.84 4.58 0.66
CA MET A 272 -1.18 5.90 0.66
C MET A 272 0.20 5.84 0.00
N TRP A 273 1.01 4.85 0.36
CA TRP A 273 2.33 4.66 -0.23
C TRP A 273 2.27 4.41 -1.74
N LEU A 274 1.36 3.53 -2.18
CA LEU A 274 1.22 3.16 -3.58
C LEU A 274 0.75 4.33 -4.48
N HIS A 275 0.11 5.33 -3.88
CA HIS A 275 -0.26 6.59 -4.54
C HIS A 275 0.76 7.70 -4.31
N ASP A 276 1.98 7.35 -3.89
CA ASP A 276 3.13 8.26 -3.71
C ASP A 276 2.81 9.45 -2.79
N ILE A 277 2.07 9.15 -1.72
CA ILE A 277 1.89 10.07 -0.58
C ILE A 277 3.01 9.80 0.42
N ASP A 278 3.87 10.81 0.61
CA ASP A 278 5.03 10.69 1.51
C ASP A 278 4.61 10.50 2.97
N TYR A 279 5.47 9.89 3.79
CA TYR A 279 5.14 9.50 5.17
C TYR A 279 4.77 10.68 6.09
N ASP A 280 5.25 11.89 5.78
CA ASP A 280 4.95 13.13 6.48
C ASP A 280 3.71 13.86 5.93
N ARG A 281 3.10 13.31 4.88
CA ARG A 281 1.88 13.81 4.22
C ARG A 281 0.65 12.98 4.56
N PHE A 282 0.74 11.99 5.45
CA PHE A 282 -0.43 11.30 5.96
C PHE A 282 -0.29 10.83 7.41
N ASP A 283 -1.42 10.80 8.11
CA ASP A 283 -1.57 10.21 9.44
C ASP A 283 -2.85 9.37 9.47
N ILE A 284 -2.68 8.04 9.48
CA ILE A 284 -3.79 7.12 9.70
C ILE A 284 -3.64 6.58 11.11
N ALA A 285 -4.72 6.64 11.89
CA ALA A 285 -4.75 6.14 13.26
C ALA A 285 -5.63 4.89 13.38
N LEU A 286 -5.17 3.94 14.21
CA LEU A 286 -5.94 2.75 14.58
C LEU A 286 -6.78 3.02 15.83
N GLY A 287 -8.09 2.82 15.73
CA GLY A 287 -9.00 2.86 16.87
C GLY A 287 -10.41 3.31 16.51
N ASP A 288 -11.32 3.18 17.48
CA ASP A 288 -12.70 3.62 17.35
C ASP A 288 -12.82 5.16 17.41
N THR A 289 -13.37 5.78 16.36
CA THR A 289 -13.46 7.24 16.24
C THR A 289 -14.43 7.88 17.23
N LEU A 290 -15.45 7.14 17.68
CA LEU A 290 -16.48 7.66 18.60
C LEU A 290 -15.99 7.67 20.04
N THR A 291 -15.27 6.62 20.45
CA THR A 291 -14.81 6.43 21.84
C THR A 291 -13.36 6.86 22.06
N ASN A 292 -12.55 6.92 21.01
CA ASN A 292 -11.14 7.32 21.09
C ASN A 292 -10.71 8.10 19.84
N PRO A 293 -11.26 9.31 19.62
CA PRO A 293 -10.89 10.14 18.47
C PRO A 293 -9.42 10.56 18.55
N LYS A 294 -8.69 10.42 17.43
CA LYS A 294 -7.23 10.52 17.41
C LYS A 294 -6.66 11.85 16.91
N HIS A 295 -7.42 12.61 16.14
CA HIS A 295 -6.93 13.78 15.40
C HIS A 295 -7.45 15.12 15.94
N TRP A 296 -7.71 15.22 17.25
CA TRP A 296 -8.17 16.46 17.89
C TRP A 296 -7.17 17.61 17.75
N ASP A 297 -5.88 17.32 17.89
CA ASP A 297 -4.80 18.32 17.81
C ASP A 297 -4.49 18.71 16.35
N ASP A 298 -5.11 18.04 15.38
CA ASP A 298 -4.96 18.28 13.94
C ASP A 298 -6.11 19.13 13.37
N GLU A 299 -6.99 19.69 14.18
CA GLU A 299 -7.98 20.64 13.69
C GLU A 299 -7.35 22.02 13.34
N PRO A 300 -7.96 22.81 12.44
CA PRO A 300 -9.15 22.52 11.63
C PRO A 300 -8.85 21.81 10.30
N PHE A 301 -9.78 20.97 9.87
CA PHE A 301 -9.80 20.35 8.54
C PHE A 301 -10.66 21.15 7.57
N GLU A 302 -10.16 21.38 6.36
CA GLU A 302 -10.88 22.13 5.33
C GLU A 302 -11.77 21.23 4.45
N ALA A 303 -11.45 19.94 4.38
CA ALA A 303 -12.26 18.92 3.72
C ALA A 303 -12.43 17.73 4.67
N ILE A 304 -13.68 17.40 4.99
CA ILE A 304 -14.03 16.22 5.76
C ILE A 304 -15.01 15.40 4.93
N VAL A 305 -14.76 14.11 4.84
CA VAL A 305 -15.58 13.16 4.08
C VAL A 305 -15.63 11.84 4.84
N SER A 306 -16.67 11.04 4.68
CA SER A 306 -16.67 9.68 5.22
C SER A 306 -17.73 8.81 4.55
N ASN A 307 -17.49 7.50 4.56
CA ASN A 307 -18.49 6.48 4.30
C ASN A 307 -18.53 5.50 5.49
N PRO A 308 -19.16 5.89 6.62
CA PRO A 308 -19.15 5.08 7.83
C PRO A 308 -19.94 3.77 7.62
N PRO A 309 -19.58 2.70 8.35
CA PRO A 309 -20.25 1.43 8.21
C PRO A 309 -21.73 1.51 8.61
N TYR A 310 -22.60 0.90 7.82
CA TYR A 310 -24.05 0.96 8.03
C TYR A 310 -24.48 0.12 9.26
N SER A 311 -25.30 0.70 10.13
CA SER A 311 -25.98 0.00 11.23
C SER A 311 -25.06 -0.65 12.28
N VAL A 312 -23.83 -0.16 12.44
CA VAL A 312 -22.96 -0.57 13.55
C VAL A 312 -23.52 -0.02 14.87
N LYS A 313 -23.71 -0.91 15.85
CA LYS A 313 -24.11 -0.51 17.20
C LYS A 313 -22.89 0.01 17.95
N TRP A 314 -23.09 1.06 18.73
CA TRP A 314 -22.09 1.63 19.62
C TRP A 314 -22.74 1.93 20.99
N GLU A 315 -21.93 2.01 22.04
CA GLU A 315 -22.41 2.04 23.43
C GLU A 315 -23.23 3.31 23.75
N GLY A 316 -22.97 4.42 23.06
CA GLY A 316 -23.82 5.61 23.04
C GLY A 316 -24.20 6.15 24.42
N ASP A 317 -25.41 6.71 24.50
CA ASP A 317 -25.99 7.30 25.72
C ASP A 317 -26.32 6.26 26.81
N SER A 318 -26.31 4.97 26.47
CA SER A 318 -26.54 3.88 27.41
C SER A 318 -25.31 3.56 28.28
N ASN A 319 -24.12 4.06 27.91
CA ASN A 319 -22.92 3.93 28.72
C ASN A 319 -22.67 5.22 29.55
N PRO A 320 -22.81 5.16 30.90
CA PRO A 320 -22.66 6.32 31.78
C PRO A 320 -21.23 6.85 31.91
N ILE A 321 -20.24 6.17 31.31
CA ILE A 321 -18.82 6.55 31.31
C ILE A 321 -18.47 7.36 30.04
N LEU A 322 -19.30 7.30 28.99
CA LEU A 322 -19.15 8.16 27.82
C LEU A 322 -19.73 9.54 28.17
N ILE A 323 -18.85 10.53 28.32
CA ILE A 323 -19.19 11.93 28.63
C ILE A 323 -19.31 12.73 27.33
#